data_AF-A0AA88WJM7-F1
#
_entry.id   AF-A0AA88WJM7-F1
#
_cell.length_a   1.000
_cell.length_b   1.000
_cell.length_c   1.000
_cell.angle_alpha   90.00
_cell.angle_beta   90.00
_cell.angle_gamma   90.00
#
_symmetry.space_group_name_H-M   'P 1'
#
loop_
_entity.id
_entity.type
_entity.pdbx_description
1 polymer ?
#
loop_
_entity_poly.entity_id
_entity_poly.type
_entity_poly.pdbx_seq_one_letter_code
_entity_poly.pdbx_strand_id
1 'polypeptide(L)'
;MSLAKEPEQVMRQRDGSVLGKKTILKSDHFPGCQNKRLSPHIEGAPNYRQADSLRVHGVAIPTIDGIRNVLDHIGCLDGKKTQVLWINLREEPNSLPPPHMT
;
A
#
# COMPACT_ATOMS: atom_id res chain seq x y z
N MET A 1 -11.60 -22.30 -36.97
CA MET A 1 -11.74 -22.80 -35.59
C MET A 1 -10.54 -22.30 -34.80
N SER A 2 -10.72 -21.46 -33.77
CA SER A 2 -9.60 -20.96 -32.95
C SER A 2 -9.14 -22.06 -31.99
N LEU A 3 -7.85 -22.41 -32.05
CA LEU A 3 -7.22 -23.36 -31.12
C LEU A 3 -7.38 -22.84 -29.68
N ALA A 4 -7.84 -23.72 -28.78
CA ALA A 4 -7.83 -23.43 -27.35
C ALA A 4 -6.38 -23.18 -26.92
N LYS A 5 -6.08 -22.01 -26.36
CA LYS A 5 -4.76 -21.69 -25.85
C LYS A 5 -4.49 -22.51 -24.59
N GLU A 6 -3.26 -23.01 -24.45
CA GLU A 6 -2.81 -23.69 -23.24
C GLU A 6 -3.00 -22.78 -22.00
N PRO A 7 -3.43 -23.32 -20.85
CA PRO A 7 -3.78 -22.53 -19.67
C PRO A 7 -2.67 -21.57 -19.25
N GLU A 8 -1.42 -22.02 -19.31
CA GLU A 8 -0.23 -21.26 -18.96
C GLU A 8 -0.03 -20.02 -19.85
N GLN A 9 -0.38 -20.12 -21.12
CA GLN A 9 -0.25 -19.03 -22.09
C GLN A 9 -1.35 -17.99 -21.90
N VAL A 10 -2.58 -18.43 -21.59
CA VAL A 10 -3.67 -17.53 -21.15
C VAL A 10 -3.29 -16.84 -19.84
N MET A 11 -2.63 -17.57 -18.94
CA MET A 11 -2.21 -17.07 -17.64
C MET A 11 -1.11 -16.00 -17.69
N ARG A 12 -0.23 -16.05 -18.70
CA ARG A 12 0.80 -15.03 -18.94
C ARG A 12 0.30 -13.80 -19.69
N GLN A 13 -0.78 -13.94 -20.47
CA GLN A 13 -1.35 -12.86 -21.30
C GLN A 13 -2.50 -12.11 -20.64
N ARG A 14 -2.97 -12.56 -19.47
CA ARG A 14 -4.02 -11.87 -18.72
C ARG A 14 -3.48 -10.60 -18.08
N ASP A 15 -4.04 -9.48 -18.50
CA ASP A 15 -3.95 -8.21 -17.81
C ASP A 15 -5.21 -8.01 -16.96
N GLY A 16 -5.08 -7.41 -15.78
CA GLY A 16 -6.15 -7.25 -14.78
C GLY A 16 -6.25 -8.35 -13.68
N SER A 17 -7.07 -8.10 -12.66
CA SER A 17 -7.23 -8.99 -11.49
C SER A 17 -7.98 -10.27 -11.83
N VAL A 18 -7.26 -11.40 -11.93
CA VAL A 18 -7.91 -12.71 -12.08
C VAL A 18 -8.27 -13.26 -10.70
N LEU A 19 -9.49 -12.95 -10.27
CA LEU A 19 -10.13 -13.66 -9.17
C LEU A 19 -10.53 -15.07 -9.62
N GLY A 20 -9.88 -16.08 -9.05
CA GLY A 20 -10.30 -17.46 -9.18
C GLY A 20 -11.57 -17.75 -8.36
N LYS A 21 -12.24 -18.88 -8.62
CA LYS A 21 -13.34 -19.35 -7.77
C LYS A 21 -12.88 -19.41 -6.31
N LYS A 22 -13.74 -18.95 -5.38
CA LYS A 22 -13.47 -18.87 -3.92
C LYS A 22 -12.40 -17.85 -3.51
N THR A 23 -12.15 -16.82 -4.31
CA THR A 23 -11.34 -15.65 -3.92
C THR A 23 -12.24 -14.42 -3.72
N ILE A 24 -11.85 -13.51 -2.83
CA ILE A 24 -12.55 -12.24 -2.56
C ILE A 24 -11.59 -11.09 -2.85
N LEU A 25 -12.06 -10.10 -3.62
CA LEU A 25 -11.32 -8.87 -3.83
C LEU A 25 -11.66 -7.94 -2.67
N LYS A 26 -10.66 -7.58 -1.89
CA LYS A 26 -10.83 -6.62 -0.80
C LYS A 26 -10.32 -5.26 -1.28
N SER A 27 -11.17 -4.25 -1.22
CA SER A 27 -10.68 -2.87 -1.28
C SER A 27 -9.93 -2.57 0.00
N ASP A 28 -8.66 -2.27 -0.14
CA ASP A 28 -7.75 -1.98 0.97
C ASP A 28 -8.10 -0.70 1.71
N HIS A 29 -8.60 0.27 0.97
CA HIS A 29 -9.01 1.54 1.52
C HIS A 29 -10.48 1.47 1.96
N PHE A 30 -10.72 1.40 3.27
CA PHE A 30 -12.05 1.59 3.86
C PHE A 30 -12.14 3.00 4.48
N PRO A 31 -12.84 3.95 3.82
CA PRO A 31 -13.10 5.27 4.39
C PRO A 31 -13.81 5.11 5.74
N GLY A 32 -13.16 5.48 6.83
CA GLY A 32 -13.70 5.35 8.20
C GLY A 32 -12.97 4.37 9.12
N CYS A 33 -12.04 3.55 8.63
CA CYS A 33 -11.18 2.69 9.48
C CYS A 33 -10.02 3.46 10.16
N GLN A 34 -10.12 4.78 10.26
CA GLN A 34 -9.15 5.63 10.95
C GLN A 34 -9.50 5.75 12.42
N ASN A 35 -8.57 5.38 13.29
CA ASN A 35 -8.68 5.61 14.71
C ASN A 35 -8.37 7.08 15.02
N LYS A 36 -9.43 7.89 15.13
CA LYS A 36 -9.35 9.33 15.44
C LYS A 36 -8.71 9.67 16.79
N ARG A 37 -8.44 8.67 17.64
CA ARG A 37 -7.75 8.85 18.93
C ARG A 37 -6.23 8.79 18.79
N LEU A 38 -5.70 8.36 17.64
CA LEU A 38 -4.26 8.33 17.40
C LEU A 38 -3.78 9.70 16.96
N SER A 39 -2.77 10.21 17.65
CA SER A 39 -2.04 11.41 17.28
C SER A 39 -0.56 11.06 17.10
N PRO A 40 0.14 11.61 16.10
CA PRO A 40 -0.34 12.60 15.13
C PRO A 40 -1.19 12.00 13.99
N HIS A 41 -2.02 12.86 13.38
CA HIS A 41 -2.72 12.53 12.14
C HIS A 41 -1.86 12.98 10.96
N ILE A 42 -1.51 12.03 10.08
CA ILE A 42 -0.74 12.32 8.87
C ILE A 42 -1.66 12.07 7.67
N GLU A 43 -1.82 13.09 6.83
CA GLU A 43 -2.67 13.03 5.64
C GLU A 43 -2.18 11.92 4.70
N GLY A 44 -3.11 11.08 4.24
CA GLY A 44 -2.79 9.94 3.37
C GLY A 44 -2.08 8.77 4.06
N ALA A 45 -1.73 8.86 5.35
CA ALA A 45 -1.06 7.82 6.13
C ALA A 45 -1.88 7.45 7.39
N PRO A 46 -2.97 6.68 7.21
CA PRO A 46 -3.91 6.39 8.29
C PRO A 46 -3.26 5.62 9.44
N ASN A 47 -3.73 5.86 10.66
CA ASN A 47 -3.32 5.15 11.87
C ASN A 47 -1.80 5.17 12.12
N TYR A 48 -1.13 6.26 11.77
CA TYR A 48 0.27 6.47 12.10
C TYR A 48 0.52 6.32 13.61
N ARG A 49 1.67 5.71 13.93
CA ARG A 49 2.18 5.52 15.29
C ARG A 49 3.69 5.39 15.27
N GLN A 50 4.32 5.86 16.33
CA GLN A 50 5.72 5.61 16.63
C GLN A 50 5.81 4.70 17.86
N ALA A 51 6.71 3.73 17.84
CA ALA A 51 6.99 2.88 19.00
C ALA A 51 7.90 3.64 19.98
N ASP A 52 7.31 4.10 21.09
CA ASP A 52 7.97 4.74 22.23
C ASP A 52 9.24 5.55 21.86
N SER A 53 10.39 5.18 22.43
CA SER A 53 11.68 5.84 22.21
C SER A 53 12.46 5.31 21.00
N LEU A 54 11.86 4.43 20.20
CA LEU A 54 12.51 3.81 19.04
C LEU A 54 12.21 4.60 17.76
N ARG A 55 13.12 4.50 16.77
CA ARG A 55 12.89 4.97 15.39
C ARG A 55 12.14 3.92 14.58
N VAL A 56 11.07 3.39 15.15
CA VAL A 56 10.20 2.40 14.52
C VAL A 56 8.83 3.03 14.38
N HIS A 57 8.38 3.14 13.13
CA HIS A 57 7.16 3.83 12.75
C HIS A 57 6.25 2.85 12.03
N GLY A 58 4.94 2.96 12.27
CA GLY A 58 3.93 2.11 11.65
C GLY A 58 2.74 2.93 11.17
N VAL A 59 2.20 2.57 10.02
CA VAL A 59 0.99 3.14 9.44
C VAL A 59 0.09 2.00 8.94
N ALA A 60 -1.20 2.27 8.81
CA ALA A 60 -2.06 1.46 7.95
C ALA A 60 -1.74 1.77 6.47
N ILE A 61 -2.54 1.26 5.54
CA ILE A 61 -2.25 1.30 4.10
C ILE A 61 -2.18 2.76 3.61
N PRO A 62 -0.99 3.32 3.35
CA PRO A 62 -0.85 4.71 2.99
C PRO A 62 -0.96 4.91 1.48
N THR A 63 -1.34 6.13 1.10
CA THR A 63 -1.18 6.61 -0.28
C THR A 63 0.30 6.94 -0.56
N ILE A 64 0.65 7.17 -1.82
CA ILE A 64 1.99 7.62 -2.20
C ILE A 64 2.33 8.94 -1.49
N ASP A 65 1.41 9.89 -1.46
CA ASP A 65 1.60 11.16 -0.75
C ASP A 65 1.66 10.97 0.77
N GLY A 66 0.89 10.01 1.30
CA GLY A 66 1.00 9.59 2.70
C GLY A 66 2.40 9.11 3.08
N ILE A 67 3.06 8.31 2.21
CA ILE A 67 4.45 7.89 2.43
C ILE A 67 5.37 9.11 2.50
N ARG A 68 5.22 10.08 1.59
CA ARG A 68 6.02 11.31 1.59
C ARG A 68 5.82 12.12 2.87
N ASN A 69 4.56 12.29 3.28
CA ASN A 69 4.20 13.02 4.50
C ASN A 69 4.76 12.34 5.76
N VAL A 70 4.82 11.01 5.79
CA VAL A 70 5.47 10.27 6.89
C VAL A 70 6.97 10.54 6.92
N LEU A 71 7.64 10.52 5.76
CA LEU A 71 9.08 10.77 5.67
C LEU A 71 9.44 12.20 6.11
N ASP A 72 8.63 13.18 5.74
CA ASP A 72 8.75 14.57 6.21
C ASP A 72 8.57 14.65 7.72
N HIS A 73 7.49 14.05 8.24
CA HIS A 73 7.17 14.05 9.66
C HIS A 73 8.29 13.46 10.54
N ILE A 74 9.01 12.44 10.07
CA ILE A 74 10.12 11.83 10.82
C ILE A 74 11.48 12.52 10.58
N GLY A 75 11.49 13.67 9.89
CA GLY A 75 12.68 14.51 9.68
C GLY A 75 13.66 13.95 8.65
N CYS A 76 13.19 13.17 7.67
CA CYS A 76 14.05 12.60 6.63
C CYS A 76 14.30 13.56 5.45
N LEU A 77 13.56 14.68 5.36
CA LEU A 77 13.68 15.64 4.26
C LEU A 77 14.56 16.85 4.61
N ASP A 78 15.02 16.98 5.86
CA ASP A 78 15.80 18.12 6.38
C ASP A 78 17.29 18.14 5.94
N GLY A 79 17.62 17.57 4.79
CA GLY A 79 18.98 17.58 4.22
C GLY A 79 20.03 16.73 4.95
N LYS A 80 19.69 16.11 6.08
CA LYS A 80 20.53 15.10 6.74
C LYS A 80 20.41 13.77 5.99
N LYS A 81 21.53 13.09 5.73
CA LYS A 81 21.51 11.73 5.18
C LYS A 81 20.89 10.78 6.21
N THR A 82 19.61 10.49 6.04
CA THR A 82 18.87 9.50 6.84
C THR A 82 18.56 8.30 5.97
N GLN A 83 18.97 7.11 6.41
CA GLN A 83 18.59 5.87 5.73
C GLN A 83 17.27 5.36 6.30
N VAL A 84 16.29 5.14 5.41
CA VAL A 84 14.97 4.63 5.78
C VAL A 84 14.76 3.28 5.10
N LEU A 85 14.29 2.31 5.87
CA LEU A 85 13.82 1.03 5.35
C LEU A 85 12.29 0.98 5.46
N TRP A 86 11.63 0.96 4.31
CA TRP A 86 10.18 0.82 4.23
C TRP A 86 9.83 -0.64 3.94
N ILE A 87 9.28 -1.35 4.92
CA ILE A 87 8.91 -2.76 4.79
C ILE A 87 7.39 -2.87 4.64
N ASN A 88 6.95 -3.49 3.56
CA ASN A 88 5.56 -3.90 3.40
C ASN A 88 5.40 -5.33 3.94
N LEU A 89 4.51 -5.51 4.92
CA LEU A 89 4.26 -6.80 5.58
C LEU A 89 3.03 -7.54 5.01
N ARG A 90 2.42 -7.03 3.93
CA ARG A 90 1.25 -7.64 3.30
C ARG A 90 1.66 -8.81 2.42
N GLU A 91 0.97 -9.94 2.58
CA GLU A 91 1.16 -11.15 1.78
C GLU A 91 0.40 -11.07 0.46
N GLU A 92 -0.76 -10.42 0.48
CA GLU A 92 -1.67 -10.31 -0.65
C GLU A 92 -1.11 -9.42 -1.78
N PRO A 93 -1.48 -9.71 -3.05
CA PRO A 93 -1.03 -8.91 -4.18
C PRO A 93 -1.65 -7.51 -4.12
N ASN A 94 -0.80 -6.49 -3.96
CA ASN A 94 -1.21 -5.11 -4.11
C ASN A 94 -1.42 -4.81 -5.60
N SER A 95 -2.66 -4.59 -6.00
CA SER A 95 -2.94 -3.98 -7.31
C SER A 95 -2.74 -2.47 -7.18
N LEU A 96 -1.68 -1.93 -7.77
CA LEU A 96 -1.65 -0.50 -8.06
C LEU A 96 -2.79 -0.23 -9.06
N PRO A 97 -3.61 0.82 -8.87
CA PRO A 97 -4.59 1.18 -9.88
C PRO A 97 -3.86 1.43 -11.21
N PRO A 98 -4.42 0.99 -12.35
CA PRO A 98 -3.81 1.23 -13.64
C PRO A 98 -3.61 2.73 -13.86
N PRO A 99 -2.55 3.14 -14.57
CA PRO A 99 -2.07 4.53 -14.66
C PRO A 99 -3.04 5.51 -15.35
N HIS A 100 -4.28 5.09 -15.66
CA HIS A 100 -5.30 5.87 -16.36
C HIS A 100 -6.44 6.32 -15.45
N MET A 101 -6.36 6.08 -14.13
CA MET A 101 -7.40 6.45 -13.15
C MET A 101 -6.93 7.51 -12.15
N THR A 102 -6.03 8.42 -12.55
CA THR A 102 -5.69 9.65 -11.81
C THR A 102 -6.17 10.89 -12.55
#